data_AF-A0A1W9HK29-F1
#
_entry.id   AF-A0A1W9HK29-F1
#
_cell.length_a   1.000
_cell.length_b   1.000
_cell.length_c   1.000
_cell.angle_alpha   90.00
_cell.angle_beta   90.00
_cell.angle_gamma   90.00
#
_symmetry.space_group_name_H-M   'P 1'
#
loop_
_entity.id
_entity.type
_entity.pdbx_description
1 polymer ?
#
loop_
_entity_poly.entity_id
_entity_poly.type
_entity_poly.pdbx_seq_one_letter_code
_entity_poly.pdbx_strand_id
1 'polypeptide(L)'
;MEGPESGSKKKTVGMAYLKEGQGIYTLRLWTLLEDKFFLLPSKDDSSKYLLMTREPNKSGASKNKYFWNIVGNAKVLTGKNVIELNFDLLEKKIYMSIFPEESATPGGLPALEAA
;
A
#
# COMPACT_ATOMS: atom_id res chain seq x y z
N MET A 1 -11.05 -38.82 -11.30
CA MET A 1 -11.69 -37.59 -11.78
C MET A 1 -11.28 -36.49 -10.83
N GLU A 2 -10.17 -35.81 -11.13
CA GLU A 2 -9.76 -34.60 -10.43
C GLU A 2 -10.53 -33.43 -11.06
N GLY A 3 -11.33 -32.74 -10.25
CA GLY A 3 -12.05 -31.55 -10.68
C GLY A 3 -11.09 -30.36 -10.86
N PRO A 4 -11.44 -29.37 -11.69
CA PRO A 4 -10.57 -28.23 -11.94
C PRO A 4 -10.38 -27.44 -10.64
N GLU A 5 -9.11 -27.20 -10.27
CA GLU A 5 -8.75 -26.32 -9.17
C GLU A 5 -9.41 -24.95 -9.40
N SER A 6 -10.45 -24.67 -8.63
CA SER A 6 -11.10 -23.36 -8.62
C SER A 6 -10.02 -22.32 -8.32
N GLY A 7 -9.74 -21.43 -9.28
CA GLY A 7 -8.67 -20.43 -9.22
C GLY A 7 -8.50 -19.86 -7.82
N SER A 8 -7.33 -20.11 -7.23
CA SER A 8 -6.98 -19.66 -5.89
C SER A 8 -7.15 -18.15 -5.80
N LYS A 9 -8.26 -17.68 -5.20
CA LYS A 9 -8.48 -16.24 -4.98
C LYS A 9 -7.29 -15.70 -4.21
N LYS A 10 -6.50 -14.81 -4.82
CA LYS A 10 -5.36 -14.15 -4.16
C LYS A 10 -5.86 -13.53 -2.86
N LYS A 11 -5.34 -14.00 -1.72
CA LYS A 11 -5.66 -13.42 -0.41
C LYS A 11 -5.03 -12.03 -0.37
N THR A 12 -5.86 -11.01 -0.29
CA THR A 12 -5.45 -9.60 -0.25
C THR A 12 -5.73 -9.04 1.15
N VAL A 13 -4.81 -8.21 1.63
CA VAL A 13 -4.89 -7.56 2.97
C VAL A 13 -5.23 -6.07 2.86
N GLY A 14 -5.29 -5.57 1.63
CA GLY A 14 -5.51 -4.17 1.30
C GLY A 14 -5.15 -3.87 -0.15
N MET A 15 -5.09 -2.59 -0.46
CA MET A 15 -4.70 -2.06 -1.77
C MET A 15 -3.68 -0.94 -1.63
N ALA A 16 -2.78 -0.85 -2.61
CA ALA A 16 -1.84 0.24 -2.78
C ALA A 16 -2.08 0.90 -4.12
N TYR A 17 -1.98 2.22 -4.19
CA TYR A 17 -2.04 2.94 -5.45
C TYR A 17 -1.16 4.19 -5.42
N LEU A 18 -0.61 4.53 -6.58
CA LEU A 18 0.19 5.72 -6.80
C LEU A 18 -0.59 6.62 -7.75
N LYS A 19 -0.86 7.86 -7.33
CA LYS A 19 -1.44 8.85 -8.25
C LYS A 19 -0.33 9.36 -9.17
N GLU A 20 -0.64 9.50 -10.45
CA GLU A 20 0.29 10.05 -11.44
C GLU A 20 0.88 11.40 -10.98
N GLY A 21 2.19 11.57 -11.17
CA GLY A 21 2.94 12.74 -10.72
C GLY A 21 3.21 12.81 -9.22
N GLN A 22 2.76 11.84 -8.43
CA GLN A 22 3.07 11.75 -6.99
C GLN A 22 4.07 10.62 -6.74
N GLY A 23 5.05 10.88 -5.87
CA GLY A 23 6.03 9.88 -5.41
C GLY A 23 5.63 9.17 -4.12
N ILE A 24 4.37 9.28 -3.68
CA ILE A 24 3.88 8.75 -2.40
C ILE A 24 2.77 7.75 -2.68
N TYR A 25 2.98 6.48 -2.32
CA TYR A 25 1.93 5.48 -2.41
C TYR A 25 0.88 5.72 -1.33
N THR A 26 -0.39 5.61 -1.69
CA THR A 26 -1.49 5.55 -0.73
C THR A 26 -1.86 4.10 -0.50
N LEU A 27 -1.98 3.72 0.77
CA LEU A 27 -2.35 2.39 1.21
C LEU A 27 -3.71 2.45 1.90
N ARG A 28 -4.56 1.46 1.58
CA ARG A 28 -5.79 1.18 2.32
C ARG A 28 -5.78 -0.27 2.75
N LEU A 29 -5.75 -0.49 4.06
CA LEU A 29 -5.69 -1.83 4.65
C LEU A 29 -7.09 -2.23 5.11
N TRP A 30 -7.52 -3.45 4.81
CA TRP A 30 -8.83 -3.92 5.25
C TRP A 30 -8.87 -4.31 6.72
N THR A 31 -7.70 -4.48 7.34
CA THR A 31 -7.58 -4.65 8.79
C THR A 31 -7.72 -3.34 9.56
N LEU A 32 -7.62 -2.18 8.89
CA LEU A 32 -7.65 -0.82 9.47
C LEU A 32 -8.50 0.09 8.56
N LEU A 33 -9.81 -0.19 8.50
CA LEU A 33 -10.72 0.33 7.48
C LEU A 33 -10.90 1.86 7.47
N GLU A 34 -10.74 2.49 8.63
CA GLU A 34 -10.95 3.93 8.84
C GLU A 34 -9.71 4.76 8.48
N ASP A 35 -8.54 4.12 8.44
CA ASP A 35 -7.27 4.80 8.28
C ASP A 35 -6.75 4.76 6.85
N LYS A 36 -6.03 5.82 6.48
CA LYS A 36 -5.24 5.88 5.25
C LYS A 36 -3.77 5.96 5.63
N PHE A 37 -3.00 5.03 5.08
CA PHE A 37 -1.55 5.03 5.26
C PHE A 37 -0.87 5.48 3.98
N PHE A 38 0.36 5.95 4.13
CA PHE A 38 1.15 6.48 3.04
C PHE A 38 2.56 5.92 3.13
N LEU A 39 3.13 5.55 1.98
CA LEU A 39 4.54 5.17 1.87
C LEU A 39 5.30 6.29 1.20
N LEU A 40 6.19 6.91 1.96
CA LEU A 40 7.12 7.92 1.46
C LEU A 40 8.47 7.26 1.19
N PRO A 41 8.97 7.22 -0.05
CA PRO A 41 10.27 6.63 -0.34
C PRO A 41 11.39 7.36 0.39
N SER A 42 12.37 6.62 0.88
CA SER A 42 13.59 7.18 1.42
C SER A 42 14.40 7.86 0.30
N LYS A 43 15.09 8.94 0.63
CA LYS A 43 16.01 9.62 -0.30
C LYS A 43 17.32 8.86 -0.49
N ASP A 44 17.70 8.04 0.50
CA ASP A 44 18.98 7.36 0.53
C ASP A 44 18.92 5.94 -0.05
N ASP A 45 17.74 5.30 0.01
CA ASP A 45 17.54 3.91 -0.39
C ASP A 45 16.16 3.73 -1.01
N SER A 46 16.11 3.48 -2.32
CA SER A 46 14.87 3.32 -3.07
C SER A 46 14.07 2.06 -2.68
N SER A 47 14.66 1.13 -1.92
CA SER A 47 13.96 -0.03 -1.39
C SER A 47 13.27 0.24 -0.04
N LYS A 48 13.54 1.38 0.60
CA LYS A 48 13.02 1.73 1.92
C LYS A 48 11.99 2.84 1.86
N TYR A 49 11.01 2.76 2.73
CA TYR A 49 9.90 3.69 2.81
C TYR A 49 9.59 4.02 4.27
N LEU A 50 9.15 5.24 4.52
CA LEU A 50 8.49 5.62 5.77
C LEU A 50 7.01 5.32 5.65
N LEU A 51 6.46 4.64 6.66
CA LEU A 51 5.04 4.39 6.78
C LEU A 51 4.41 5.51 7.60
N MET A 52 3.45 6.22 7.02
CA MET A 52 2.91 7.44 7.61
C MET A 52 1.38 7.44 7.64
N THR A 53 0.81 8.19 8.57
CA THR A 53 -0.62 8.57 8.59
C THR A 53 -0.77 10.09 8.53
N ARG A 54 -1.98 10.56 8.19
CA ARG A 54 -2.33 11.98 8.20
C ARG A 54 -3.48 12.26 9.13
N GLU A 55 -3.32 13.24 9.99
CA GLU A 55 -4.39 13.74 10.85
C GLU A 55 -4.83 15.14 10.45
N PRO A 56 -6.14 15.43 10.40
CA PRO A 56 -6.62 16.79 10.20
C PRO A 56 -6.10 17.72 11.29
N ASN A 57 -5.59 18.87 10.87
CA ASN A 57 -5.18 19.89 11.82
C ASN A 57 -6.42 20.48 12.51
N LYS A 58 -6.48 20.38 13.84
CA LYS A 58 -7.58 20.91 14.65
C LYS A 58 -7.45 22.41 14.93
N SER A 59 -6.31 23.02 14.60
CA SER A 59 -6.07 24.45 14.82
C SER A 59 -6.53 25.27 13.62
N GLY A 60 -7.46 26.21 13.86
CA GLY A 60 -7.90 27.18 12.86
C GLY A 60 -6.84 28.21 12.45
N ALA A 61 -5.71 28.29 13.17
CA ALA A 61 -4.62 29.23 12.88
C ALA A 61 -3.50 28.62 12.02
N SER A 62 -3.52 27.31 11.80
CA SER A 62 -2.46 26.62 11.05
C SER A 62 -2.68 26.73 9.55
N LYS A 63 -1.63 27.08 8.80
CA LYS A 63 -1.62 27.03 7.33
C LYS A 63 -1.63 25.59 6.78
N ASN A 64 -1.23 24.61 7.59
CA ASN A 64 -1.14 23.21 7.18
C ASN A 64 -2.42 22.47 7.54
N LYS A 65 -3.14 21.98 6.52
CA LYS A 65 -4.39 21.22 6.67
C LYS A 65 -4.22 19.88 7.40
N TYR A 66 -3.04 19.28 7.31
CA TYR A 66 -2.76 17.96 7.86
C TYR A 66 -1.42 17.92 8.61
N PHE A 67 -1.37 17.12 9.67
CA PHE A 67 -0.13 16.66 10.29
C PHE A 67 0.23 15.28 9.75
N TRP A 68 1.51 15.07 9.52
CA TRP A 68 2.05 13.80 9.05
C TRP A 68 2.79 13.12 10.18
N ASN A 69 2.35 11.93 10.54
CA ASN A 69 2.94 11.15 11.62
C ASN A 69 3.60 9.91 11.03
N ILE A 70 4.85 9.66 11.41
CA ILE A 70 5.52 8.38 11.12
C ILE A 70 4.95 7.35 12.09
N VAL A 71 4.47 6.24 11.55
CA VAL A 71 3.86 5.13 12.33
C VAL A 71 4.58 3.80 12.09
N GLY A 72 5.73 3.87 11.42
CA GLY A 72 6.58 2.74 11.16
C GLY A 72 7.47 2.91 9.94
N ASN A 73 7.99 1.79 9.47
CA ASN A 73 8.87 1.70 8.31
C ASN A 73 8.44 0.56 7.39
N ALA A 74 8.89 0.63 6.15
CA ALA A 74 8.60 -0.39 5.17
C ALA A 74 9.79 -0.62 4.24
N LYS A 75 9.91 -1.87 3.76
CA LYS A 75 11.02 -2.27 2.89
C LYS A 75 10.55 -3.23 1.80
N VAL A 76 10.97 -2.95 0.57
CA VAL A 76 10.76 -3.85 -0.57
C VAL A 76 11.65 -5.08 -0.43
N LEU A 77 11.03 -6.25 -0.57
CA LEU A 77 11.70 -7.55 -0.63
C LEU A 77 11.79 -7.97 -2.11
N THR A 78 12.84 -7.53 -2.80
CA THR A 78 13.00 -7.64 -4.26
C THR A 78 12.86 -9.08 -4.78
N GLY A 79 13.30 -10.09 -4.03
CA GLY A 79 13.14 -11.50 -4.42
C GLY A 79 11.71 -12.06 -4.35
N LYS A 80 10.75 -11.27 -3.81
CA LYS A 80 9.37 -11.70 -3.58
C LYS A 80 8.32 -10.74 -4.17
N ASN A 81 8.73 -9.62 -4.79
CA ASN A 81 7.83 -8.57 -5.30
C ASN A 81 6.77 -8.11 -4.29
N VAL A 82 7.14 -8.06 -3.00
CA VAL A 82 6.28 -7.54 -1.93
C VAL A 82 7.02 -6.50 -1.12
N ILE A 83 6.27 -5.61 -0.50
CA ILE A 83 6.76 -4.74 0.56
C ILE A 83 6.41 -5.35 1.92
N GLU A 84 7.39 -5.33 2.82
CA GLU A 84 7.20 -5.59 4.24
C GLU A 84 6.83 -4.27 4.92
N LEU A 85 5.64 -4.21 5.53
CA LEU A 85 5.17 -3.12 6.35
C LEU A 85 5.38 -3.46 7.82
N ASN A 86 6.14 -2.62 8.52
CA ASN A 86 6.41 -2.74 9.94
C ASN A 86 5.79 -1.54 10.66
N PHE A 87 4.67 -1.77 11.35
CA PHE A 87 4.00 -0.76 12.16
C PHE A 87 4.58 -0.77 13.56
N ASP A 88 4.91 0.39 14.11
CA ASP A 88 5.52 0.47 15.44
C ASP A 88 4.57 -0.03 16.55
N LEU A 89 3.25 0.05 16.31
CA LEU A 89 2.20 -0.37 17.26
C LEU A 89 1.66 -1.79 17.02
N LEU A 90 2.05 -2.46 15.92
CA LEU A 90 1.61 -3.82 15.65
C LEU A 90 2.79 -4.78 15.79
N GLU A 91 2.63 -5.83 16.59
CA GLU A 91 3.65 -6.87 16.71
C GLU A 91 3.84 -7.67 15.41
N LYS A 92 2.82 -7.68 14.54
CA LYS A 92 2.82 -8.45 13.29
C LYS A 92 3.12 -7.56 12.10
N LYS A 93 4.02 -8.06 11.25
CA LYS A 93 4.34 -7.47 9.96
C LYS A 93 3.25 -7.77 8.93
N ILE A 94 2.96 -6.81 8.08
CA ILE A 94 2.02 -6.97 6.97
C ILE A 94 2.82 -7.01 5.67
N TYR A 95 2.52 -7.98 4.80
CA TYR A 95 3.16 -8.12 3.50
C TYR A 95 2.12 -7.86 2.40
N MET A 96 2.44 -7.01 1.44
CA MET A 96 1.57 -6.74 0.29
C MET A 96 2.38 -6.32 -0.94
N SER A 97 1.76 -6.34 -2.12
CA SER A 97 2.38 -5.74 -3.32
C SER A 97 2.06 -4.25 -3.40
N ILE A 98 3.04 -3.45 -3.82
CA ILE A 98 2.86 -2.05 -4.26
C ILE A 98 3.12 -1.88 -5.76
N PHE A 99 3.47 -2.98 -6.44
CA PHE A 99 3.74 -3.00 -7.85
C PHE A 99 2.43 -3.21 -8.61
N PRO A 100 2.20 -2.49 -9.71
CA PRO A 100 1.04 -2.73 -10.55
C PRO A 100 1.04 -4.19 -10.98
N GLU A 101 -0.11 -4.86 -10.87
CA GLU A 101 -0.28 -6.15 -11.52
C GLU A 101 -0.22 -5.94 -13.04
N GLU A 102 0.24 -6.93 -13.80
CA GLU A 102 0.31 -6.83 -15.28
C GLU A 102 -1.07 -6.53 -15.90
N SER A 103 -2.16 -6.85 -15.20
CA SER A 103 -3.54 -6.55 -15.56
C SER A 103 -4.07 -5.21 -15.02
N ALA A 104 -3.26 -4.42 -14.31
CA ALA A 104 -3.66 -3.15 -13.71
C ALA A 104 -3.68 -2.04 -14.77
N THR A 105 -4.68 -2.07 -15.65
CA THR A 105 -5.00 -0.96 -16.54
C THR A 105 -5.54 0.22 -15.73
N PRO A 106 -5.26 1.48 -16.14
CA PRO A 106 -5.78 2.70 -15.48
C PRO A 106 -7.31 2.81 -15.41
N GLY A 107 -8.05 1.86 -16.00
CA GLY A 107 -9.51 1.79 -16.05
C GLY A 107 -10.16 0.68 -15.21
N GLY A 108 -9.41 -0.08 -14.41
CA GLY A 108 -9.99 -1.03 -13.43
C GLY A 108 -10.88 -2.14 -14.02
N LEU A 109 -10.73 -2.46 -15.30
CA LEU A 109 -11.32 -3.67 -15.89
C LEU A 109 -10.21 -4.72 -15.98
N PRO A 110 -10.39 -5.90 -15.36
CA PRO A 110 -9.48 -7.01 -15.63
C PRO A 110 -9.46 -7.24 -17.14
N ALA A 111 -8.26 -7.40 -17.71
CA ALA A 111 -8.13 -7.84 -19.09
C ALA A 111 -9.01 -9.07 -19.27
N LEU A 112 -10.00 -8.99 -20.17
CA LEU A 112 -10.76 -10.15 -20.60
C LEU A 112 -9.74 -11.17 -21.09
N GLU A 113 -9.57 -12.25 -20.32
CA GLU A 113 -8.85 -13.42 -20.81
C GLU A 113 -9.58 -13.88 -22.07
N ALA A 114 -8.95 -13.64 -23.23
CA ALA A 114 -9.43 -14.17 -24.49
C ALA A 114 -9.21 -15.69 -24.45
N ALA A 115 -10.33 -16.41 -24.46
CA ALA A 115 -10.40 -17.86 -24.58
C ALA A 115 -9.87 -18.36 -25.94
#